data_AF-A0A966QUE9-F1
#
_entry.id   AF-A0A966QUE9-F1
#
_cell.length_a   1.000
_cell.length_b   1.000
_cell.length_c   1.000
_cell.angle_alpha   90.00
_cell.angle_beta   90.00
_cell.angle_gamma   90.00
#
_symmetry.space_group_name_H-M   'P 1'
#
loop_
_entity.id
_entity.type
_entity.pdbx_description
1 polymer ?
#
loop_
_entity_poly.entity_id
_entity_poly.type
_entity_poly.pdbx_seq_one_letter_code
_entity_poly.pdbx_strand_id
1 'polypeptide(L)'
;MRMSHIYQPLMLLELLGRHSPAPAQDVARRILGEDVTQIEYYTERVKRMVGKVLTGNGITAYANGLCRQRLDAFRAQRGVEVFAHRSRNRTAISGSVKYRVLTRARGRCECCGAHEHQRALEVDHIIPKNHGGSDDISNLQALCFRCNAGKRDTDTTDFRGVQASYGHRKEGCLFCELEGSGRVLLENELAICIADAYPVTEGHSLVIP
;
A
#
# COMPACT_ATOMS: atom_id res chain seq x y z
N MET A 1 -17.75 -11.03 -1.38
CA MET A 1 -18.78 -10.76 -0.34
C MET A 1 -18.78 -9.27 -0.05
N ARG A 2 -19.91 -8.56 -0.20
CA ARG A 2 -19.92 -7.11 0.07
C ARG A 2 -19.76 -6.89 1.57
N MET A 3 -18.91 -5.94 1.92
CA MET A 3 -18.64 -5.51 3.29
C MET A 3 -19.90 -5.33 4.15
N SER A 4 -20.96 -4.75 3.57
CA SER A 4 -22.26 -4.54 4.22
C SER A 4 -22.88 -5.80 4.82
N HIS A 5 -22.60 -6.98 4.26
CA HIS A 5 -23.18 -8.25 4.72
C HIS A 5 -22.61 -8.74 6.06
N ILE A 6 -21.45 -8.26 6.49
CA ILE A 6 -20.87 -8.54 7.82
C ILE A 6 -21.23 -7.43 8.81
N TYR A 7 -21.21 -6.17 8.34
CA TYR A 7 -21.41 -5.00 9.21
C TYR A 7 -22.83 -4.86 9.75
N GLN A 8 -23.85 -5.11 8.93
CA GLN A 8 -25.24 -4.90 9.33
C GLN A 8 -25.70 -5.91 10.40
N PRO A 9 -25.45 -7.22 10.28
CA PRO A 9 -25.84 -8.18 11.32
C PRO A 9 -25.14 -7.95 12.66
N LEU A 10 -23.84 -7.62 12.65
CA LEU A 10 -23.07 -7.33 13.87
C LEU A 10 -23.55 -6.04 14.55
N MET A 11 -23.89 -5.01 13.77
CA MET A 11 -24.47 -3.78 14.31
C MET A 11 -25.84 -4.04 14.95
N LEU A 12 -26.68 -4.87 14.32
CA LEU A 12 -27.99 -5.23 14.87
C LEU A 12 -27.86 -6.05 16.16
N LEU A 13 -26.92 -7.00 16.22
CA LEU A 13 -26.62 -7.76 17.44
C LEU A 13 -26.16 -6.85 18.59
N GLU A 14 -25.38 -5.80 18.31
CA GLU A 14 -24.97 -4.82 19.32
C GLU A 14 -26.14 -3.98 19.83
N LEU A 15 -26.99 -3.51 18.93
CA LEU A 15 -28.17 -2.70 19.25
C LEU A 15 -29.21 -3.51 20.03
N LEU A 16 -29.35 -4.80 19.75
CA LEU A 16 -30.30 -5.70 20.42
C LEU A 16 -29.78 -6.22 21.77
N GLY A 17 -28.45 -6.29 21.97
CA GLY A 17 -27.81 -6.82 23.17
C GLY A 17 -27.61 -5.82 24.31
N ARG A 18 -27.98 -4.54 24.13
CA ARG A 18 -27.76 -3.47 25.12
C ARG A 18 -28.99 -2.59 25.26
N HIS A 19 -29.24 -2.11 26.48
CA HIS A 19 -30.28 -1.10 26.74
C HIS A 19 -29.90 0.31 26.25
N SER A 20 -28.67 0.52 25.79
CA SER A 20 -28.18 1.79 25.22
C SER A 20 -27.18 1.55 24.08
N PRO A 21 -27.13 2.44 23.07
CA PRO A 21 -26.22 2.28 21.93
C PRO A 21 -24.76 2.27 22.38
N ALA A 22 -23.99 1.28 21.92
CA ALA A 22 -22.55 1.25 22.15
C ALA A 22 -21.86 2.41 21.41
N PRO A 23 -20.82 3.04 22.00
CA PRO A 23 -19.96 3.98 21.27
C PRO A 23 -19.42 3.35 19.98
N ALA A 24 -19.35 4.11 18.89
CA ALA A 24 -18.91 3.61 17.59
C ALA A 24 -17.53 2.92 17.62
N GLN A 25 -16.66 3.31 18.56
CA GLN A 25 -15.35 2.68 18.76
C GLN A 25 -15.46 1.23 19.25
N ASP A 26 -16.44 0.90 20.09
CA ASP A 26 -16.62 -0.45 20.62
C ASP A 26 -17.18 -1.38 19.55
N VAL A 27 -18.12 -0.87 18.75
CA VAL A 27 -18.64 -1.56 17.55
C VAL A 27 -17.50 -1.85 16.58
N ALA A 28 -16.64 -0.87 16.30
CA ALA A 28 -15.50 -1.04 15.40
C ALA A 28 -14.50 -2.11 15.91
N ARG A 29 -14.22 -2.16 17.22
CA ARG A 29 -13.37 -3.21 17.82
C ARG A 29 -13.98 -4.60 17.65
N ARG A 30 -15.30 -4.72 17.85
CA ARG A 30 -16.02 -5.98 17.69
C ARG A 30 -15.95 -6.46 16.25
N ILE A 31 -16.20 -5.58 15.29
CA ILE A 31 -16.14 -5.97 13.88
C ILE A 31 -14.71 -6.37 13.46
N LEU A 32 -13.68 -5.64 13.91
CA LEU A 32 -12.29 -6.03 13.68
C LEU A 32 -11.95 -7.41 14.27
N GLY A 33 -12.62 -7.81 15.36
CA GLY A 33 -12.47 -9.12 15.99
C GLY A 33 -13.16 -10.28 15.26
N GLU A 34 -14.04 -9.98 14.29
CA GLU A 34 -14.79 -10.97 13.51
C GLU A 34 -14.31 -11.05 12.04
N ASP A 35 -13.44 -10.13 11.61
CA ASP A 35 -12.86 -10.14 10.27
C ASP A 35 -11.80 -11.24 10.15
N VAL A 36 -12.22 -12.40 9.67
CA VAL A 36 -11.38 -13.61 9.48
C VAL A 36 -10.07 -13.29 8.73
N THR A 37 -10.11 -12.41 7.72
CA THR A 37 -8.92 -12.09 6.92
C THR A 37 -7.89 -11.28 7.72
N GLN A 38 -8.36 -10.33 8.54
CA GLN A 38 -7.49 -9.56 9.44
C GLN A 38 -6.96 -10.45 10.56
N ILE A 39 -7.79 -11.33 11.11
CA ILE A 39 -7.40 -12.28 12.16
C ILE A 39 -6.29 -13.20 11.65
N GLU A 40 -6.43 -13.80 10.46
CA GLU A 40 -5.41 -14.67 9.86
C GLU A 40 -4.11 -13.91 9.59
N TYR A 41 -4.20 -12.72 8.98
CA TYR A 41 -3.04 -11.87 8.71
C TYR A 41 -2.26 -11.54 9.99
N TYR A 42 -2.94 -11.07 11.03
CA TYR A 42 -2.28 -10.72 12.29
C TYR A 42 -1.83 -11.94 13.08
N THR A 43 -2.50 -13.10 12.96
CA THR A 43 -2.08 -14.35 13.58
C THR A 43 -0.69 -14.76 13.11
N GLU A 44 -0.44 -14.78 11.80
CA GLU A 44 0.87 -15.12 11.26
C GLU A 44 1.93 -14.10 11.65
N ARG A 45 1.58 -12.81 11.64
CA ARG A 45 2.47 -11.73 12.02
C ARG A 45 2.87 -11.79 13.50
N VAL A 46 1.92 -12.10 14.38
CA VAL A 46 2.15 -12.30 15.83
C VAL A 46 3.07 -13.49 16.04
N LYS A 47 2.80 -14.66 15.43
CA LYS A 47 3.64 -15.86 15.58
C LYS A 47 5.10 -15.60 15.18
N ARG A 48 5.31 -14.97 14.02
CA ARG A 48 6.65 -14.80 13.43
C ARG A 48 7.51 -13.76 14.12
N MET A 49 6.92 -12.67 14.61
CA MET A 49 7.68 -11.57 15.22
C MET A 49 7.54 -11.58 16.74
N VAL A 50 6.34 -11.31 17.25
CA VAL A 50 6.15 -11.10 18.69
C VAL A 50 6.29 -12.43 19.45
N GLY A 51 5.63 -13.48 18.98
CA GLY A 51 5.68 -14.82 19.57
C GLY A 51 7.09 -15.42 19.56
N LYS A 52 7.80 -15.34 18.43
CA LYS A 52 9.19 -15.78 18.31
C LYS A 52 10.12 -15.03 19.26
N VAL A 53 10.04 -13.69 19.29
CA VAL A 53 10.89 -12.86 20.15
C VAL A 53 10.60 -13.11 21.63
N LEU A 54 9.33 -13.18 22.04
CA LEU A 54 8.97 -13.39 23.44
C LEU A 54 9.32 -14.81 23.91
N THR A 55 9.15 -15.82 23.06
CA THR A 55 9.55 -17.21 23.36
C THR A 55 11.06 -17.32 23.48
N GLY A 56 11.82 -16.72 22.56
CA GLY A 56 13.29 -16.69 22.62
C GLY A 56 13.83 -15.97 23.87
N ASN A 57 13.06 -15.05 24.44
CA ASN A 57 13.39 -14.34 25.69
C ASN A 57 12.83 -15.01 26.95
N GLY A 58 12.22 -16.20 26.83
CA GLY A 58 11.65 -16.96 27.95
C GLY A 58 10.41 -16.35 28.60
N ILE A 59 9.72 -15.43 27.90
CA ILE A 59 8.62 -14.64 28.46
C ILE A 59 7.25 -15.35 28.32
N THR A 60 7.14 -16.41 27.52
CA THR A 60 5.85 -17.07 27.23
C THR A 60 5.45 -18.16 28.24
N ALA A 61 6.32 -18.51 29.19
CA ALA A 61 5.95 -19.43 30.26
C ALA A 61 5.03 -18.72 31.26
N TYR A 62 3.79 -19.20 31.39
CA TYR A 62 2.81 -18.69 32.38
C TYR A 62 3.24 -18.95 33.85
N ALA A 63 4.37 -19.61 34.06
CA ALA A 63 4.94 -19.87 35.36
C ALA A 63 5.62 -18.60 35.90
N ASN A 64 5.14 -18.13 37.06
CA ASN A 64 5.88 -17.30 38.03
C ASN A 64 5.74 -15.77 37.90
N GLY A 65 4.79 -15.23 37.13
CA GLY A 65 4.50 -13.79 37.15
C GLY A 65 5.58 -12.89 36.53
N LEU A 66 6.59 -13.48 35.88
CA LEU A 66 7.70 -12.80 35.21
C LEU A 66 7.22 -11.83 34.11
N CYS A 67 6.14 -12.18 33.41
CA CYS A 67 5.48 -11.30 32.44
C CYS A 67 5.03 -9.98 33.08
N ARG A 68 4.45 -10.07 34.28
CA ARG A 68 3.92 -8.90 35.01
C ARG A 68 5.07 -8.01 35.45
N GLN A 69 6.10 -8.58 36.06
CA GLN A 69 7.30 -7.84 36.47
C GLN A 69 8.00 -7.13 35.31
N ARG A 70 8.17 -7.80 34.15
CA ARG A 70 8.77 -7.16 32.97
C ARG A 70 7.86 -6.13 32.32
N LEU A 71 6.55 -6.33 32.32
CA LEU A 71 5.59 -5.33 31.83
C LEU A 71 5.60 -4.08 32.72
N ASP A 72 5.66 -4.26 34.04
CA ASP A 72 5.70 -3.17 35.01
C ASP A 72 7.04 -2.41 34.92
N ALA A 73 8.17 -3.11 34.77
CA ALA A 73 9.47 -2.49 34.49
C ALA A 73 9.47 -1.72 33.16
N PHE A 74 8.88 -2.28 32.10
CA PHE A 74 8.77 -1.61 30.80
C PHE A 74 7.90 -0.34 30.88
N ARG A 75 6.77 -0.42 31.59
CA ARG A 75 5.88 0.72 31.85
C ARG A 75 6.57 1.79 32.70
N ALA A 76 7.35 1.40 33.71
CA ALA A 76 8.11 2.32 34.55
C ALA A 76 9.24 3.03 33.77
N GLN A 77 9.90 2.32 32.85
CA GLN A 77 11.03 2.87 32.09
C GLN A 77 10.59 3.79 30.94
N ARG A 78 9.45 3.55 30.31
CA ARG A 78 9.02 4.28 29.10
C ARG A 78 7.69 5.04 29.22
N GLY A 79 7.00 4.92 30.35
CA GLY A 79 5.70 5.56 30.59
C GLY A 79 4.53 4.93 29.84
N VAL A 80 3.30 5.41 30.12
CA VAL A 80 2.05 4.97 29.45
C VAL A 80 1.95 5.52 28.01
N GLU A 81 2.75 6.54 27.69
CA GLU A 81 2.80 7.26 26.41
C GLU A 81 3.47 6.48 25.25
N VAL A 82 4.02 5.28 25.49
CA VAL A 82 4.60 4.45 24.41
C VAL A 82 3.58 4.14 23.30
N PHE A 83 2.29 4.12 23.66
CA PHE A 83 1.18 3.94 22.72
C PHE A 83 0.66 5.27 22.13
N ALA A 84 0.97 6.41 22.74
CA ALA A 84 0.54 7.75 22.30
C ALA A 84 1.26 8.20 21.02
N HIS A 85 2.47 7.71 20.74
CA HIS A 85 3.15 8.00 19.47
C HIS A 85 2.39 7.50 18.23
N ARG A 86 1.47 6.53 18.36
CA ARG A 86 0.64 6.07 17.22
C ARG A 86 -0.61 6.93 17.00
N SER A 87 -1.01 7.76 17.97
CA SER A 87 -2.25 8.54 17.89
C SER A 87 -2.06 9.94 17.30
N ARG A 88 -0.86 10.53 17.42
CA ARG A 88 -0.65 11.96 17.13
C ARG A 88 -0.86 12.41 15.69
N ASN A 89 -1.00 11.53 14.70
CA ASN A 89 -1.22 11.97 13.30
C ASN A 89 -1.93 10.97 12.36
N ARG A 90 -2.71 10.03 12.90
CA ARG A 90 -3.40 9.00 12.10
C ARG A 90 -4.89 9.28 11.93
N THR A 91 -5.25 10.47 11.45
CA THR A 91 -6.54 10.58 10.77
C THR A 91 -6.50 9.61 9.60
N ALA A 92 -7.36 8.61 9.62
CA ALA A 92 -7.45 7.65 8.55
C ALA A 92 -7.98 8.37 7.31
N ILE A 93 -7.28 8.23 6.17
CA ILE A 93 -7.79 8.72 4.89
C ILE A 93 -9.17 8.10 4.68
N SER A 94 -10.17 8.94 4.41
CA SER A 94 -11.54 8.50 4.24
C SER A 94 -11.66 7.49 3.09
N GLY A 95 -12.59 6.54 3.21
CA GLY A 95 -12.80 5.52 2.17
C GLY A 95 -13.12 6.13 0.80
N SER A 96 -13.85 7.26 0.77
CA SER A 96 -14.16 7.99 -0.46
C SER A 96 -12.93 8.58 -1.14
N VAL A 97 -12.01 9.17 -0.38
CA VAL A 97 -10.74 9.68 -0.92
C VAL A 97 -9.88 8.52 -1.43
N LYS A 98 -9.79 7.41 -0.67
CA LYS A 98 -9.07 6.22 -1.12
C LYS A 98 -9.62 5.69 -2.44
N TYR A 99 -10.94 5.55 -2.55
CA TYR A 99 -11.60 5.11 -3.77
C TYR A 99 -11.28 6.04 -4.95
N ARG A 100 -11.29 7.36 -4.75
CA ARG A 100 -10.94 8.34 -5.81
C ARG A 100 -9.49 8.19 -6.28
N VAL A 101 -8.55 8.01 -5.36
CA VAL A 101 -7.12 7.82 -5.69
C VAL A 101 -6.92 6.53 -6.49
N LEU A 102 -7.48 5.42 -6.05
CA LEU A 102 -7.35 4.13 -6.74
C LEU A 102 -8.07 4.11 -8.10
N THR A 103 -9.24 4.77 -8.19
CA THR A 103 -9.98 4.92 -9.46
C THR A 103 -9.20 5.78 -10.45
N ARG A 104 -8.60 6.90 -10.00
CA ARG A 104 -7.72 7.74 -10.83
C ARG A 104 -6.57 6.92 -11.41
N ALA A 105 -5.94 6.10 -10.57
CA ALA A 105 -4.83 5.24 -10.95
C ALA A 105 -5.26 3.99 -11.74
N ARG A 106 -6.56 3.82 -12.01
CA ARG A 106 -7.13 2.68 -12.75
C ARG A 106 -6.70 1.33 -12.20
N GLY A 107 -6.62 1.21 -10.87
CA GLY A 107 -6.19 -0.03 -10.21
C GLY A 107 -4.73 -0.39 -10.50
N ARG A 108 -3.87 0.58 -10.86
CA ARG A 108 -2.44 0.37 -11.08
C ARG A 108 -1.59 1.17 -10.12
N CYS A 109 -0.41 0.62 -9.82
CA CYS A 109 0.62 1.37 -9.11
C CYS A 109 1.16 2.49 -10.01
N GLU A 110 1.11 3.74 -9.54
CA GLU A 110 1.56 4.90 -10.30
C GLU A 110 3.10 4.91 -10.50
N CYS A 111 3.86 4.19 -9.66
CA CYS A 111 5.31 4.05 -9.81
C CYS A 111 5.72 2.93 -10.79
N CYS A 112 5.18 1.71 -10.66
CA CYS A 112 5.65 0.54 -11.41
C CYS A 112 4.63 -0.06 -12.39
N GLY A 113 3.43 0.49 -12.47
CA GLY A 113 2.37 0.03 -13.38
C GLY A 113 1.67 -1.27 -12.98
N ALA A 114 2.12 -1.99 -11.94
CA ALA A 114 1.51 -3.26 -11.51
C ALA A 114 0.01 -3.10 -11.19
N HIS A 115 -0.82 -4.02 -11.67
CA HIS A 115 -2.27 -4.01 -11.43
C HIS A 115 -2.62 -4.53 -10.02
N GLU A 116 -3.77 -4.14 -9.47
CA GLU A 116 -4.24 -4.54 -8.14
C GLU A 116 -4.38 -6.07 -7.98
N HIS A 117 -4.67 -6.79 -9.06
CA HIS A 117 -4.70 -8.26 -9.07
C HIS A 117 -3.32 -8.90 -9.02
N GLN A 118 -2.26 -8.18 -9.39
CA GLN A 118 -0.88 -8.65 -9.33
C GLN A 118 -0.22 -8.27 -8.00
N ARG A 119 -0.52 -7.07 -7.47
CA ARG A 119 0.02 -6.57 -6.21
C ARG A 119 -1.01 -5.69 -5.51
N ALA A 120 -1.17 -5.89 -4.21
CA ALA A 120 -1.99 -5.01 -3.37
C ALA A 120 -1.51 -3.55 -3.44
N LEU A 121 -2.47 -2.65 -3.66
CA LEU A 121 -2.27 -1.22 -3.73
C LEU A 121 -2.66 -0.53 -2.42
N GLU A 122 -1.92 0.51 -2.11
CA GLU A 122 -2.09 1.37 -0.94
C GLU A 122 -2.11 2.84 -1.39
N VAL A 123 -2.76 3.67 -0.59
CA VAL A 123 -2.72 5.12 -0.79
C VAL A 123 -1.56 5.66 0.01
N ASP A 124 -0.57 6.22 -0.70
CA ASP A 124 0.64 6.82 -0.16
C ASP A 124 0.57 8.35 -0.27
N HIS A 125 1.25 9.02 0.65
CA HIS A 125 1.43 10.47 0.62
C HIS A 125 2.68 10.82 -0.17
N ILE A 126 2.57 11.68 -1.17
CA ILE A 126 3.70 12.20 -1.96
C ILE A 126 4.68 12.86 -0.99
N ILE A 127 4.26 13.92 -0.31
CA ILE A 127 4.96 14.48 0.84
C ILE A 127 4.57 13.65 2.07
N PRO A 128 5.49 12.97 2.75
CA PRO A 128 5.18 12.15 3.92
C PRO A 128 4.52 12.96 5.05
N LYS A 129 3.62 12.35 5.82
CA LYS A 129 2.99 12.99 6.99
C LYS A 129 4.00 13.53 8.00
N ASN A 130 5.11 12.82 8.21
CA ASN A 130 6.18 13.26 9.11
C ASN A 130 6.84 14.57 8.65
N HIS A 131 6.72 14.92 7.37
CA HIS A 131 7.23 16.15 6.76
C HIS A 131 6.12 17.17 6.47
N GLY A 132 4.95 17.03 7.13
CA GLY A 132 3.85 17.99 6.99
C GLY A 132 2.94 17.76 5.78
N GLY A 133 3.01 16.60 5.14
CA GLY A 133 2.10 16.27 4.03
C GLY A 133 0.63 16.23 4.42
N SER A 134 -0.24 16.82 3.58
CA SER A 134 -1.68 16.84 3.82
C SER A 134 -2.37 15.54 3.40
N ASP A 135 -3.58 15.30 3.91
CA ASP A 135 -4.47 14.20 3.49
C ASP A 135 -5.29 14.56 2.22
N ASP A 136 -5.01 15.70 1.59
CA ASP A 136 -5.69 16.11 0.36
C ASP A 136 -5.32 15.20 -0.80
N ILE A 137 -6.28 14.96 -1.70
CA ILE A 137 -6.06 14.12 -2.88
C ILE A 137 -4.89 14.60 -3.76
N SER A 138 -4.54 15.88 -3.70
CA SER A 138 -3.39 16.48 -4.37
C SER A 138 -2.05 15.98 -3.83
N ASN A 139 -1.99 15.47 -2.60
CA ASN A 139 -0.82 14.87 -1.98
C ASN A 139 -0.88 13.33 -1.95
N LEU A 140 -1.87 12.70 -2.60
CA LEU A 140 -2.07 11.25 -2.53
C LEU A 140 -1.82 10.54 -3.86
N GLN A 141 -1.13 9.41 -3.79
CA GLN A 141 -0.80 8.52 -4.91
C GLN A 141 -1.07 7.04 -4.60
N ALA A 142 -1.32 6.23 -5.63
CA ALA A 142 -1.58 4.81 -5.53
C ALA A 142 -0.27 4.03 -5.75
N LEU A 143 0.27 3.42 -4.70
CA LEU A 143 1.50 2.62 -4.77
C LEU A 143 1.23 1.18 -4.36
N CYS A 144 1.91 0.22 -5.00
CA CYS A 144 1.93 -1.14 -4.47
C CYS A 144 2.78 -1.20 -3.19
N PHE A 145 2.52 -2.18 -2.33
CA PHE A 145 3.24 -2.34 -1.07
C PHE A 145 4.78 -2.31 -1.19
N ARG A 146 5.34 -2.83 -2.30
CA ARG A 146 6.79 -2.82 -2.57
C ARG A 146 7.30 -1.40 -2.86
N CYS A 147 6.63 -0.67 -3.74
CA CYS A 147 7.00 0.70 -4.09
C CYS A 147 6.85 1.62 -2.89
N ASN A 148 5.75 1.49 -2.15
CA ASN A 148 5.51 2.26 -0.93
C ASN A 148 6.60 2.01 0.13
N ALA A 149 6.92 0.75 0.40
CA ALA A 149 7.99 0.38 1.33
C ALA A 149 9.39 0.82 0.88
N GLY A 150 9.60 0.97 -0.44
CA GLY A 150 10.83 1.52 -1.01
C GLY A 150 10.95 3.03 -0.83
N LYS A 151 9.87 3.77 -1.10
CA LYS A 151 9.80 5.24 -0.99
C LYS A 151 10.03 5.72 0.45
N ARG A 152 9.38 5.06 1.41
CA ARG A 152 9.40 5.43 2.85
C ARG A 152 9.01 6.90 3.04
N ASP A 153 9.41 7.48 4.18
CA ASP A 153 9.29 8.89 4.48
C ASP A 153 10.48 9.73 3.96
N THR A 154 11.31 9.17 3.09
CA THR A 154 12.56 9.81 2.62
C THR A 154 12.45 10.45 1.24
N ASP A 155 11.41 10.14 0.47
CA ASP A 155 11.24 10.59 -0.92
C ASP A 155 9.86 11.25 -1.11
N THR A 156 9.83 12.32 -1.90
CA THR A 156 8.65 13.12 -2.23
C THR A 156 8.27 13.06 -3.71
N THR A 157 8.75 12.06 -4.45
CA THR A 157 8.47 11.90 -5.87
C THR A 157 6.97 11.70 -6.12
N ASP A 158 6.45 12.45 -7.09
CA ASP A 158 5.08 12.36 -7.59
C ASP A 158 5.02 11.41 -8.79
N PHE A 159 4.46 10.22 -8.59
CA PHE A 159 4.39 9.19 -9.63
C PHE A 159 3.14 9.28 -10.52
N ARG A 160 2.18 10.17 -10.22
CA ARG A 160 0.86 10.21 -10.88
C ARG A 160 0.94 10.49 -12.39
N GLY A 161 2.01 11.14 -12.83
CA GLY A 161 2.26 11.49 -14.24
C GLY A 161 3.12 10.50 -15.01
N VAL A 162 3.66 9.45 -14.37
CA VAL A 162 4.60 8.52 -15.03
C VAL A 162 3.94 7.85 -16.23
N GLN A 163 2.68 7.43 -16.12
CA GLN A 163 1.98 6.82 -17.24
C GLN A 163 1.81 7.79 -18.42
N ALA A 164 1.48 9.06 -18.14
CA ALA A 164 1.36 10.08 -19.18
C ALA A 164 2.70 10.40 -19.85
N SER A 165 3.82 10.25 -19.12
CA SER A 165 5.16 10.48 -19.67
C SER A 165 5.51 9.53 -20.82
N TYR A 166 4.97 8.30 -20.82
CA TYR A 166 5.15 7.35 -21.94
C TYR A 166 4.44 7.79 -23.23
N GLY A 167 3.47 8.71 -23.13
CA GLY A 167 2.81 9.31 -24.29
C GLY A 167 3.60 10.45 -24.93
N HIS A 168 4.67 10.93 -24.29
CA HIS A 168 5.49 12.00 -24.84
C HIS A 168 6.17 11.53 -26.13
N ARG A 169 6.03 12.31 -27.20
CA ARG A 169 6.68 12.11 -28.49
C ARG A 169 7.39 13.39 -28.88
N LYS A 170 8.66 13.28 -29.26
CA LYS A 170 9.49 14.42 -29.68
C LYS A 170 9.52 14.45 -31.20
N GLU A 171 9.23 15.62 -31.78
CA GLU A 171 9.35 15.86 -33.22
C GLU A 171 10.78 15.59 -33.71
N GLY A 172 10.90 14.88 -34.83
CA GLY A 172 12.17 14.45 -35.41
C GLY A 172 12.87 13.33 -34.64
N CYS A 173 12.24 12.74 -33.62
CA CYS A 173 12.82 11.61 -32.91
C CYS A 173 12.52 10.30 -33.67
N LEU A 174 13.60 9.64 -34.10
CA LEU A 174 13.61 8.37 -34.82
C LEU A 174 12.87 7.22 -34.12
N PHE A 175 12.64 7.30 -32.81
CA PHE A 175 11.89 6.31 -32.03
C PHE A 175 10.45 6.75 -31.76
N CYS A 176 10.16 8.05 -31.83
CA CYS A 176 8.81 8.58 -31.63
C CYS A 176 7.96 8.47 -32.90
N GLU A 177 8.59 8.58 -34.06
CA GLU A 177 7.95 8.59 -35.38
C GLU A 177 8.17 7.26 -36.11
N LEU A 178 8.01 6.12 -35.42
CA LEU A 178 8.21 4.79 -36.01
C LEU A 178 7.06 4.38 -36.95
N GLU A 179 5.83 4.68 -36.58
CA GLU A 179 4.66 4.44 -37.42
C GLU A 179 4.78 5.21 -38.74
N GLY A 180 4.64 4.51 -39.86
CA GLY A 180 4.76 5.12 -41.19
C GLY A 180 6.20 5.41 -41.66
N SER A 181 7.22 5.20 -40.82
CA SER A 181 8.63 5.41 -41.20
C SER A 181 9.18 4.36 -42.17
N GLY A 182 8.50 3.22 -42.32
CA GLY A 182 8.99 2.05 -43.06
C GLY A 182 10.16 1.31 -42.39
N ARG A 183 10.56 1.72 -41.17
CA ARG A 183 11.69 1.12 -40.44
C ARG A 183 11.29 -0.09 -39.58
N VAL A 184 9.99 -0.32 -39.37
CA VAL A 184 9.51 -1.48 -38.61
C VAL A 184 9.67 -2.75 -39.45
N LEU A 185 10.49 -3.69 -38.98
CA LEU A 185 10.77 -4.94 -39.69
C LEU A 185 9.86 -6.07 -39.19
N LEU A 186 9.71 -6.18 -37.87
CA LEU A 186 8.91 -7.20 -37.19
C LEU A 186 8.36 -6.62 -35.89
N GLU A 187 7.18 -7.06 -35.47
CA GLU A 187 6.62 -6.70 -34.16
C GLU A 187 5.78 -7.84 -33.58
N ASN A 188 5.72 -7.90 -32.25
CA ASN A 188 4.78 -8.72 -31.52
C ASN A 188 4.33 -7.97 -30.24
N GLU A 189 3.56 -8.63 -29.39
CA GLU A 189 3.03 -8.01 -28.16
C GLU A 189 4.09 -7.56 -27.14
N LEU A 190 5.32 -8.06 -27.25
CA LEU A 190 6.38 -7.89 -26.26
C LEU A 190 7.62 -7.18 -26.79
N ALA A 191 7.71 -6.93 -28.10
CA ALA A 191 8.86 -6.29 -28.70
C ALA A 191 8.58 -5.81 -30.13
N ILE A 192 9.33 -4.80 -30.55
CA ILE A 192 9.44 -4.31 -31.91
C ILE A 192 10.89 -4.41 -32.40
N CYS A 193 11.08 -4.92 -33.61
CA CYS A 193 12.36 -4.94 -34.31
C CYS A 193 12.33 -3.88 -35.42
N ILE A 194 13.26 -2.93 -35.36
CA ILE A 194 13.36 -1.83 -36.31
C ILE A 194 14.72 -1.82 -37.01
N ALA A 195 14.75 -1.43 -38.27
CA ALA A 195 15.98 -1.15 -38.98
C ALA A 195 16.70 0.04 -38.30
N ASP A 196 17.99 -0.10 -38.05
CA ASP A 196 18.77 0.99 -37.51
C ASP A 196 18.86 2.14 -38.53
N ALA A 197 18.67 3.37 -38.07
CA ALA A 197 18.85 4.55 -38.92
C ALA A 197 20.33 4.83 -39.20
N TYR A 198 21.22 4.34 -38.33
CA TYR A 198 22.67 4.49 -38.42
C TYR A 198 23.37 3.13 -38.30
N PRO A 199 23.11 2.20 -39.23
CA PRO A 199 23.58 0.83 -39.13
C PRO A 199 25.10 0.75 -39.16
N VAL A 200 25.68 -0.01 -38.22
CA VAL A 200 27.13 -0.29 -38.19
C VAL A 200 27.52 -1.32 -39.26
N THR A 201 26.58 -2.22 -39.61
CA THR A 201 26.72 -3.23 -40.66
C THR A 201 25.41 -3.37 -41.43
N GLU A 202 25.47 -3.93 -42.64
CA GLU A 202 24.27 -4.25 -43.42
C GLU A 202 23.31 -5.14 -42.62
N GLY A 203 22.02 -4.76 -42.61
CA GLY A 203 20.98 -5.47 -41.85
C GLY A 203 20.96 -5.21 -40.33
N HIS A 204 21.80 -4.32 -39.81
CA HIS A 204 21.77 -3.99 -38.38
C HIS A 204 20.38 -3.49 -37.95
N SER A 205 19.85 -4.10 -36.90
CA SER A 205 18.49 -3.89 -36.42
C SER A 205 18.47 -3.73 -34.90
N LEU A 206 17.58 -2.88 -34.40
CA LEU A 206 17.36 -2.65 -32.97
C LEU A 206 16.10 -3.39 -32.53
N VAL A 207 16.21 -4.17 -31.44
CA VAL A 207 15.06 -4.81 -30.80
C VAL A 207 14.72 -4.06 -29.53
N ILE A 208 13.53 -3.47 -29.50
CA ILE A 208 13.01 -2.69 -28.38
C ILE A 208 11.89 -3.51 -27.72
N PRO A 209 12.03 -3.89 -26.44
CA PRO A 209 10.97 -4.54 -25.67
C PRO A 209 9.76 -3.63 -25.44
#